data_AF-A0A557RGP8-F1
#
_entry.id   AF-A0A557RGP8-F1
#
_cell.length_a   1.000
_cell.length_b   1.000
_cell.length_c   1.000
_cell.angle_alpha   90.00
_cell.angle_beta   90.00
_cell.angle_gamma   90.00
#
_symmetry.space_group_name_H-M   'P 1'
#
loop_
_entity.id
_entity.type
_entity.pdbx_description
1 polymer ?
#
loop_
_entity_poly.entity_id
_entity_poly.type
_entity_poly.pdbx_seq_one_letter_code
_entity_poly.pdbx_strand_id
1 'polypeptide(L)'
;MAYEDYYEKVQEIYLAYYGRAADQEGLAYWSVLLDQEDGNLDNIIEAFANSEESQNRYGDLGNADKVTSIYQSLFDRDPDHTGLNFYVSQVEQGAMTDATIMLDILNGARGGDREGIDSFVTSAMAALDRTSLNQAASGYAEEFTAESALPETLALSDGFVYEVVSGTAQDDQFTHLGGDKIYVGFEGNDRFDVDPAASGRAIFVGGEGDDTYNLRDAAIVVVKDSGGGSDTINSYAGSAISSNYTVDNKAFVSEFYTATGEFYGNILIGDLRAPEDYIESLNLVGVFSESFSQNQAIEIYKQFDNWYGNRAAEDVGLSGLQEDIDTINALVN
;
A
#
# COMPACT_ATOMS: atom_id res chain seq x y z
N MET A 1 2.84 16.61 -2.59
CA MET A 1 3.00 18.07 -2.83
C MET A 1 4.08 18.53 -1.86
N ALA A 2 4.06 19.73 -1.28
CA ALA A 2 4.82 19.97 -0.04
C ALA A 2 3.80 20.18 1.09
N TYR A 3 4.03 19.62 2.27
CA TYR A 3 3.09 19.69 3.40
C TYR A 3 2.63 21.12 3.75
N GLU A 4 3.43 22.14 3.45
CA GLU A 4 3.05 23.54 3.67
C GLU A 4 1.85 24.00 2.81
N ASP A 5 1.63 23.36 1.66
CA ASP A 5 0.49 23.64 0.78
C ASP A 5 -0.85 23.19 1.42
N TYR A 6 -0.80 22.32 2.43
CA TYR A 6 -1.99 21.79 3.10
C TYR A 6 -2.38 22.54 4.38
N TYR A 7 -1.58 23.49 4.87
CA TYR A 7 -1.89 24.19 6.12
C TYR A 7 -3.27 24.87 6.11
N GLU A 8 -3.62 25.55 5.01
CA GLU A 8 -4.93 26.20 4.90
C GLU A 8 -6.06 25.18 4.87
N LYS A 9 -5.89 24.06 4.16
CA LYS A 9 -6.88 22.98 4.09
C LYS A 9 -7.11 22.36 5.47
N VAL A 10 -6.04 22.08 6.22
CA VAL A 10 -6.17 21.54 7.58
C VAL A 10 -6.85 22.54 8.51
N GLN A 11 -6.59 23.85 8.39
CA GLN A 11 -7.33 24.87 9.16
C GLN A 11 -8.83 24.87 8.85
N GLU A 12 -9.21 24.71 7.59
CA GLU A 12 -10.62 24.58 7.19
C GLU A 12 -11.29 23.34 7.81
N ILE A 13 -10.56 22.22 7.88
CA ILE A 13 -11.04 20.98 8.51
C ILE A 13 -11.22 21.18 10.03
N TYR A 14 -10.25 21.78 10.71
CA TYR A 14 -10.38 22.11 12.14
C TYR A 14 -11.57 23.04 12.40
N LEU A 15 -11.81 24.02 11.53
CA LEU A 15 -12.97 24.88 11.63
C LEU A 15 -14.27 24.09 11.46
N ALA A 16 -14.36 23.21 10.46
CA ALA A 16 -15.57 22.42 10.19
C ALA A 16 -15.91 21.45 11.34
N TYR A 17 -14.92 20.73 11.84
CA TYR A 17 -15.12 19.68 12.85
C TYR A 17 -15.15 20.22 14.27
N TYR A 18 -14.30 21.19 14.60
CA TYR A 18 -14.11 21.62 15.98
C TYR A 18 -14.58 23.07 16.22
N GLY A 19 -14.85 23.84 15.16
CA GLY A 19 -15.26 25.23 15.27
C GLY A 19 -14.15 26.13 15.84
N ARG A 20 -12.89 25.73 15.69
CA ARG A 20 -11.71 26.44 16.19
C ARG A 20 -10.53 26.28 15.24
N ALA A 21 -9.48 27.06 15.46
CA ALA A 21 -8.24 26.92 14.71
C ALA A 21 -7.47 25.69 15.22
N ALA A 22 -6.68 25.11 14.31
CA ALA A 22 -5.70 24.10 14.68
C ALA A 22 -4.67 24.68 15.65
N ASP A 23 -4.31 23.91 16.67
CA ASP A 23 -3.07 24.16 17.38
C ASP A 23 -1.87 23.80 16.49
N GLN A 24 -0.69 24.25 16.87
CA GLN A 24 0.48 24.18 16.00
C GLN A 24 0.98 22.75 15.77
N GLU A 25 0.90 21.90 16.79
CA GLU A 25 1.29 20.48 16.69
C GLU A 25 0.30 19.73 15.81
N GLY A 26 -1.00 19.91 16.04
CA GLY A 26 -2.04 19.34 15.20
C GLY A 26 -1.91 19.80 13.74
N LEU A 27 -1.72 21.10 13.50
CA LEU A 27 -1.56 21.63 12.14
C LEU A 27 -0.35 21.00 11.43
N ALA A 28 0.78 20.86 12.13
CA ALA A 28 1.96 20.20 11.59
C ALA A 28 1.66 18.73 11.24
N TYR A 29 1.21 17.95 12.22
CA TYR A 29 0.95 16.50 12.05
C TYR A 29 0.01 16.21 10.89
N TRP A 30 -1.17 16.84 10.87
CA TRP A 30 -2.20 16.55 9.87
C TRP A 30 -1.81 17.03 8.46
N SER A 31 -1.01 18.09 8.34
CA SER A 31 -0.57 18.58 7.03
C SER A 31 0.51 17.68 6.42
N VAL A 32 1.39 17.12 7.26
CA VAL A 32 2.37 16.13 6.80
C VAL A 32 1.67 14.83 6.45
N LEU A 33 0.73 14.35 7.28
CA LEU A 33 -0.04 13.14 6.96
C LEU A 33 -0.82 13.31 5.66
N LEU A 34 -1.45 14.47 5.45
CA LEU A 34 -2.16 14.75 4.20
C LEU A 34 -1.25 14.80 2.97
N ASP A 35 0.01 15.23 3.13
CA ASP A 35 0.99 15.20 2.05
C ASP A 35 1.46 13.78 1.73
N GLN A 36 1.57 12.91 2.74
CA GLN A 36 1.88 11.47 2.57
C GLN A 36 0.75 10.72 1.87
N GLU A 37 -0.50 11.10 2.15
CA GLU A 37 -1.70 10.51 1.53
C GLU A 37 -2.05 11.17 0.18
N ASP A 38 -1.11 11.89 -0.45
CA ASP A 38 -1.29 12.61 -1.72
C ASP A 38 -2.52 13.54 -1.78
N GLY A 39 -2.88 14.12 -0.64
CA GLY A 39 -4.06 14.97 -0.50
C GLY A 39 -5.38 14.22 -0.31
N ASN A 40 -5.35 12.89 -0.11
CA ASN A 40 -6.51 12.10 0.23
C ASN A 40 -6.97 12.41 1.67
N LEU A 41 -8.23 12.81 1.80
CA LEU A 41 -8.81 13.23 3.07
C LEU A 41 -9.58 12.13 3.78
N ASP A 42 -9.84 10.97 3.16
CA ASP A 42 -10.77 9.97 3.69
C ASP A 42 -10.37 9.49 5.09
N ASN A 43 -9.10 9.10 5.26
CA ASN A 43 -8.54 8.66 6.53
C ASN A 43 -8.53 9.78 7.60
N ILE A 44 -8.21 11.01 7.18
CA ILE A 44 -8.17 12.18 8.08
C ILE A 44 -9.57 12.54 8.57
N ILE A 45 -10.54 12.55 7.66
CA ILE A 45 -11.95 12.88 7.94
C ILE A 45 -12.54 11.91 8.94
N GLU A 46 -12.28 10.61 8.79
CA GLU A 46 -12.71 9.60 9.73
C GLU A 46 -12.08 9.80 11.12
N ALA A 47 -10.77 10.10 11.18
CA ALA A 47 -10.08 10.37 12.42
C ALA A 47 -10.65 11.60 13.16
N PHE A 48 -10.95 12.68 12.44
CA PHE A 48 -11.56 13.89 13.03
C PHE A 48 -12.98 13.63 13.53
N ALA A 49 -13.80 12.91 12.76
CA ALA A 49 -15.18 12.60 13.13
C ALA A 49 -15.27 11.71 14.39
N ASN A 50 -14.34 10.75 14.52
CA ASN A 50 -14.28 9.81 15.64
C ASN A 50 -13.54 10.36 16.86
N SER A 51 -12.97 11.56 16.78
CA SER A 51 -12.29 12.19 17.91
C SER A 51 -13.24 12.45 19.08
N GLU A 52 -12.70 12.43 20.31
CA GLU A 52 -13.47 12.77 21.51
C GLU A 52 -14.07 14.19 21.42
N GLU A 53 -13.37 15.13 20.79
CA GLU A 53 -13.85 16.51 20.59
C GLU A 53 -15.07 16.57 19.68
N SER A 54 -15.05 15.85 18.54
CA SER A 54 -16.20 15.73 17.63
C SER A 54 -17.38 15.02 18.31
N GLN A 55 -17.12 13.91 19.00
CA GLN A 55 -18.16 13.15 19.69
C GLN A 55 -18.83 13.96 20.81
N ASN A 56 -18.07 14.74 21.57
CA ASN A 56 -18.63 15.65 22.59
C ASN A 56 -19.48 16.77 21.99
N ARG A 57 -19.17 17.21 20.77
CA ARG A 57 -19.88 18.30 20.09
C ARG A 57 -21.13 17.82 19.36
N TYR A 58 -21.06 16.67 18.71
CA TYR A 58 -22.08 16.21 17.77
C TYR A 58 -22.67 14.83 18.11
N GLY A 59 -21.99 13.98 18.88
CA GLY A 59 -22.35 12.57 19.05
C GLY A 59 -23.79 12.34 19.54
N ASP A 60 -24.26 13.16 20.49
CA ASP A 60 -25.61 13.07 21.08
C ASP A 60 -26.70 13.82 20.28
N LEU A 61 -26.33 14.57 19.23
CA LEU A 61 -27.27 15.40 18.47
C LEU A 61 -28.02 14.56 17.42
N GLY A 62 -29.29 14.92 17.19
CA GLY A 62 -30.04 14.41 16.04
C GLY A 62 -29.51 15.00 14.72
N ASN A 63 -29.75 14.32 13.59
CA ASN A 63 -29.21 14.72 12.27
C ASN A 63 -29.49 16.20 11.91
N ALA A 64 -30.69 16.69 12.19
CA ALA A 64 -31.04 18.09 11.90
C ALA A 64 -30.28 19.09 12.79
N ASP A 65 -30.06 18.74 14.05
CA ASP A 65 -29.29 19.56 14.99
C ASP A 65 -27.80 19.54 14.62
N LYS A 66 -27.26 18.39 14.22
CA LYS A 66 -25.88 18.26 13.70
C LYS A 66 -25.65 19.19 12.51
N VAL A 67 -26.49 19.11 11.47
CA VAL A 67 -26.37 19.96 10.27
C VAL A 67 -26.47 21.44 10.65
N THR A 68 -27.42 21.80 11.53
CA THR A 68 -27.55 23.17 12.03
C THR A 68 -26.29 23.64 12.76
N SER A 69 -25.73 22.81 13.66
CA SER A 69 -24.50 23.13 14.38
C SER A 69 -23.27 23.28 13.46
N ILE A 70 -23.19 22.50 12.38
CA ILE A 70 -22.12 22.64 11.38
C ILE A 70 -22.25 23.99 10.66
N TYR A 71 -23.44 24.35 10.19
CA TYR A 71 -23.71 25.65 9.55
C TYR A 71 -23.40 26.83 10.48
N GLN A 72 -23.77 26.73 11.75
CA GLN A 72 -23.43 27.74 12.75
C GLN A 72 -21.92 27.87 12.96
N SER A 73 -21.19 26.75 12.97
CA SER A 73 -19.75 26.76 13.18
C SER A 73 -18.97 27.32 11.98
N LEU A 74 -19.43 26.99 10.76
CA LEU A 74 -18.77 27.38 9.52
C LEU A 74 -19.16 28.80 9.06
N PHE A 75 -20.43 29.17 9.21
CA PHE A 75 -21.03 30.32 8.54
C PHE A 75 -21.73 31.32 9.47
N ASP A 76 -21.78 31.04 10.79
CA ASP A 76 -22.47 31.88 11.79
C ASP A 76 -23.96 32.15 11.43
N ARG A 77 -24.62 31.14 10.84
CA ARG A 77 -26.03 31.20 10.46
C ARG A 77 -26.66 29.82 10.44
N ASP A 78 -28.00 29.80 10.49
CA ASP A 78 -28.76 28.57 10.27
C ASP A 78 -28.78 28.16 8.78
N PRO A 79 -28.89 26.86 8.48
CA PRO A 79 -29.18 26.40 7.13
C PRO A 79 -30.57 26.84 6.70
N ASP A 80 -30.77 27.07 5.40
CA ASP A 80 -32.12 27.21 4.89
C ASP A 80 -32.86 25.87 4.92
N HIS A 81 -34.19 25.91 4.85
CA HIS A 81 -35.03 24.72 4.91
C HIS A 81 -34.72 23.68 3.82
N THR A 82 -34.26 24.10 2.64
CA THR A 82 -33.96 23.19 1.53
C THR A 82 -32.64 22.47 1.79
N GLY A 83 -31.59 23.22 2.17
CA GLY A 83 -30.29 22.66 2.52
C GLY A 83 -30.36 21.71 3.71
N LEU A 84 -31.06 22.10 4.77
CA LEU A 84 -31.24 21.24 5.95
C LEU A 84 -31.91 19.90 5.59
N ASN A 85 -33.02 19.96 4.85
CA ASN A 85 -33.75 18.75 4.43
C ASN A 85 -32.90 17.86 3.52
N PHE A 86 -32.10 18.46 2.63
CA PHE A 86 -31.19 17.73 1.76
C PHE A 86 -30.18 16.92 2.59
N TYR A 87 -29.39 17.57 3.45
CA TYR A 87 -28.36 16.88 4.23
C TYR A 87 -28.93 15.84 5.18
N VAL A 88 -30.02 16.15 5.89
CA VAL A 88 -30.68 15.18 6.77
C VAL A 88 -31.09 13.92 6.00
N SER A 89 -31.67 14.09 4.80
CA SER A 89 -32.08 12.95 3.98
C SER A 89 -30.89 12.10 3.50
N GLN A 90 -29.73 12.72 3.24
CA GLN A 90 -28.52 11.99 2.82
C GLN A 90 -27.98 11.11 3.94
N VAL A 91 -28.02 11.58 5.20
CA VAL A 91 -27.64 10.76 6.38
C VAL A 91 -28.61 9.63 6.61
N GLU A 92 -29.91 9.92 6.58
CA GLU A 92 -30.95 8.92 6.83
C GLU A 92 -30.92 7.77 5.82
N GLN A 93 -30.49 8.06 4.59
CA GLN A 93 -30.31 7.07 3.52
C GLN A 93 -28.95 6.36 3.55
N GLY A 94 -28.04 6.75 4.45
CA GLY A 94 -26.67 6.23 4.52
C GLY A 94 -25.79 6.63 3.33
N ALA A 95 -26.22 7.63 2.54
CA ALA A 95 -25.46 8.12 1.39
C ALA A 95 -24.32 9.06 1.79
N MET A 96 -24.40 9.65 2.99
CA MET A 96 -23.34 10.44 3.61
C MET A 96 -23.22 10.07 5.10
N THR A 97 -22.02 10.21 5.64
CA THR A 97 -21.73 10.08 7.06
C THR A 97 -21.67 11.46 7.70
N ASP A 98 -21.68 11.52 9.04
CA ASP A 98 -21.46 12.79 9.75
C ASP A 98 -20.15 13.46 9.30
N ALA A 99 -19.13 12.64 9.00
CA ALA A 99 -17.84 13.10 8.52
C ALA A 99 -17.93 13.72 7.11
N THR A 100 -18.54 13.00 6.15
CA THR A 100 -18.59 13.50 4.76
C THR A 100 -19.50 14.71 4.58
N ILE A 101 -20.51 14.90 5.42
CA ILE A 101 -21.34 16.12 5.41
C ILE A 101 -20.54 17.36 5.75
N MET A 102 -19.69 17.30 6.77
CA MET A 102 -18.91 18.46 7.20
C MET A 102 -18.01 18.97 6.07
N LEU A 103 -17.36 18.05 5.36
CA LEU A 103 -16.55 18.39 4.19
C LEU A 103 -17.41 18.93 3.03
N ASP A 104 -18.57 18.32 2.75
CA ASP A 104 -19.44 18.77 1.66
C ASP A 104 -19.98 20.18 1.88
N ILE A 105 -20.44 20.49 3.11
CA ILE A 105 -20.91 21.83 3.48
C ILE A 105 -19.77 22.85 3.36
N LEU A 106 -18.58 22.52 3.87
CA LEU A 106 -17.38 23.36 3.78
C LEU A 106 -17.04 23.67 2.31
N ASN A 107 -16.97 22.64 1.46
CA ASN A 107 -16.64 22.78 0.04
C ASN A 107 -17.76 23.49 -0.75
N GLY A 108 -19.01 23.42 -0.26
CA GLY A 108 -20.17 24.10 -0.82
C GLY A 108 -20.23 25.60 -0.53
N ALA A 109 -19.37 26.14 0.34
CA ALA A 109 -19.38 27.55 0.75
C ALA A 109 -19.17 28.51 -0.42
N ARG A 110 -19.98 29.57 -0.50
CA ARG A 110 -19.94 30.58 -1.58
C ARG A 110 -20.25 31.98 -1.06
N GLY A 111 -19.79 33.01 -1.76
CA GLY A 111 -20.06 34.40 -1.41
C GLY A 111 -19.59 34.73 0.00
N GLY A 112 -20.45 35.36 0.81
CA GLY A 112 -20.12 35.74 2.18
C GLY A 112 -19.71 34.58 3.09
N ASP A 113 -20.25 33.38 2.88
CA ASP A 113 -19.86 32.18 3.64
C ASP A 113 -18.38 31.81 3.36
N ARG A 114 -17.96 31.88 2.10
CA ARG A 114 -16.57 31.62 1.71
C ARG A 114 -15.63 32.72 2.23
N GLU A 115 -16.04 33.98 2.11
CA GLU A 115 -15.29 35.12 2.65
C GLU A 115 -15.08 35.01 4.17
N GLY A 116 -16.07 34.48 4.90
CA GLY A 116 -15.97 34.20 6.33
C GLY A 116 -14.90 33.16 6.66
N ILE A 117 -14.92 32.02 5.95
CA ILE A 117 -13.90 30.96 6.10
C ILE A 117 -12.50 31.51 5.75
N ASP A 118 -12.37 32.21 4.63
CA ASP A 118 -11.10 32.79 4.19
C ASP A 118 -10.52 33.75 5.24
N SER A 119 -11.38 34.60 5.82
CA SER A 119 -10.99 35.51 6.89
C SER A 119 -10.56 34.78 8.16
N PHE A 120 -11.26 33.70 8.52
CA PHE A 120 -10.91 32.87 9.66
C PHE A 120 -9.53 32.21 9.46
N VAL A 121 -9.34 31.53 8.33
CA VAL A 121 -8.08 30.83 8.00
C VAL A 121 -6.92 31.82 7.94
N THR A 122 -7.12 32.98 7.30
CA THR A 122 -6.10 34.05 7.26
C THR A 122 -5.69 34.48 8.68
N SER A 123 -6.67 34.65 9.58
CA SER A 123 -6.42 35.07 10.96
C SER A 123 -5.73 33.96 11.77
N ALA A 124 -6.15 32.72 11.60
CA ALA A 124 -5.53 31.54 12.23
C ALA A 124 -4.07 31.41 11.80
N MET A 125 -3.81 31.49 10.49
CA MET A 125 -2.46 31.41 9.93
C MET A 125 -1.56 32.57 10.40
N ALA A 126 -2.11 33.77 10.57
CA ALA A 126 -1.37 34.93 11.07
C ALA A 126 -0.96 34.81 12.55
N ALA A 127 -1.65 33.98 13.33
CA ALA A 127 -1.39 33.79 14.76
C ALA A 127 -0.28 32.76 15.06
N LEU A 128 0.17 31.99 14.07
CA LEU A 128 1.12 30.90 14.24
C LEU A 128 2.57 31.37 14.35
N ASP A 129 3.38 30.67 15.15
CA ASP A 129 4.84 30.75 15.04
C ASP A 129 5.30 29.82 13.91
N ARG A 130 5.56 30.41 12.75
CA ARG A 130 6.00 29.66 11.55
C ARG A 130 7.29 28.89 11.77
N THR A 131 8.17 29.33 12.68
CA THR A 131 9.44 28.63 12.93
C THR A 131 9.17 27.31 13.64
N SER A 132 8.39 27.37 14.71
CA SER A 132 8.06 26.19 15.48
C SER A 132 7.09 25.26 14.74
N LEU A 133 6.17 25.80 13.93
CA LEU A 133 5.32 24.99 13.03
C LEU A 133 6.17 24.17 12.06
N ASN A 134 7.09 24.82 11.33
CA ASN A 134 7.93 24.14 10.35
C ASN A 134 8.87 23.13 11.03
N GLN A 135 9.36 23.43 12.23
CA GLN A 135 10.17 22.48 12.99
C GLN A 135 9.39 21.23 13.38
N ALA A 136 8.15 21.39 13.87
CA ALA A 136 7.28 20.25 14.18
C ALA A 136 6.93 19.45 12.93
N ALA A 137 6.57 20.12 11.83
CA ALA A 137 6.24 19.47 10.57
C ALA A 137 7.42 18.69 9.99
N SER A 138 8.64 19.25 10.02
CA SER A 138 9.84 18.48 9.64
C SER A 138 10.06 17.25 10.52
N GLY A 139 9.79 17.35 11.83
CA GLY A 139 9.87 16.21 12.75
C GLY A 139 8.89 15.08 12.37
N TYR A 140 7.62 15.41 12.13
CA TYR A 140 6.63 14.41 11.68
C TYR A 140 6.94 13.88 10.28
N ALA A 141 7.46 14.71 9.37
CA ALA A 141 7.87 14.25 8.04
C ALA A 141 9.00 13.22 8.13
N GLU A 142 10.00 13.47 8.98
CA GLU A 142 11.06 12.49 9.25
C GLU A 142 10.50 11.22 9.91
N GLU A 143 9.59 11.34 10.87
CA GLU A 143 8.96 10.20 11.55
C GLU A 143 8.16 9.31 10.61
N PHE A 144 7.27 9.88 9.79
CA PHE A 144 6.50 9.11 8.80
C PHE A 144 7.38 8.48 7.72
N THR A 145 8.46 9.15 7.29
CA THR A 145 9.44 8.53 6.37
C THR A 145 10.30 7.45 7.03
N ALA A 146 10.51 7.51 8.35
CA ALA A 146 11.27 6.51 9.09
C ALA A 146 10.43 5.26 9.38
N GLU A 147 9.12 5.42 9.56
CA GLU A 147 8.17 4.30 9.70
C GLU A 147 7.98 3.56 8.37
N SER A 148 8.20 4.22 7.23
CA SER A 148 8.23 3.61 5.88
C SER A 148 9.62 3.23 5.36
N ALA A 149 10.70 3.51 6.10
CA ALA A 149 12.05 3.19 5.66
C ALA A 149 12.34 1.69 5.84
N LEU A 150 12.39 0.95 4.73
CA LEU A 150 12.78 -0.45 4.75
C LEU A 150 14.18 -0.63 5.36
N PRO A 151 14.42 -1.73 6.10
CA PRO A 151 15.74 -2.01 6.62
C PRO A 151 16.73 -2.20 5.47
N GLU A 152 17.97 -1.67 5.58
CA GLU A 152 19.01 -1.85 4.54
C GLU A 152 19.30 -3.33 4.22
N THR A 153 19.11 -4.20 5.21
CA THR A 153 19.28 -5.64 5.07
C THR A 153 18.22 -6.41 5.85
N LEU A 154 17.80 -7.55 5.31
CA LEU A 154 16.89 -8.47 5.98
C LEU A 154 17.52 -9.86 6.13
N ALA A 155 17.47 -10.41 7.35
CA ALA A 155 17.86 -11.80 7.60
C ALA A 155 16.63 -12.70 7.59
N LEU A 156 16.69 -13.79 6.83
CA LEU A 156 15.62 -14.79 6.77
C LEU A 156 16.02 -16.06 7.52
N SER A 157 15.04 -16.93 7.76
CA SER A 157 15.18 -18.20 8.48
C SER A 157 16.10 -19.20 7.78
N ASP A 158 16.35 -18.99 6.48
CA ASP A 158 17.34 -19.71 5.67
C ASP A 158 18.81 -19.45 6.07
N GLY A 159 19.03 -18.49 6.98
CA GLY A 159 20.34 -18.10 7.49
C GLY A 159 21.12 -17.16 6.57
N PHE A 160 20.50 -16.67 5.49
CA PHE A 160 21.07 -15.66 4.60
C PHE A 160 20.63 -14.25 5.02
N VAL A 161 21.48 -13.28 4.68
CA VAL A 161 21.20 -11.85 4.84
C VAL A 161 21.14 -11.26 3.46
N TYR A 162 20.03 -10.62 3.16
CA TYR A 162 19.75 -10.01 1.87
C TYR A 162 19.87 -8.49 1.98
N GLU A 163 20.49 -7.85 1.00
CA GLU A 163 20.39 -6.40 0.82
C GLU A 163 18.97 -6.07 0.32
N VAL A 164 18.30 -5.12 0.97
CA VAL A 164 16.99 -4.66 0.53
C VAL A 164 17.17 -3.48 -0.43
N VAL A 165 16.58 -3.62 -1.62
CA VAL A 165 16.58 -2.62 -2.68
C VAL A 165 15.14 -2.16 -2.85
N SER A 166 14.85 -0.94 -2.43
CA SER A 166 13.51 -0.37 -2.48
C SER A 166 13.28 0.42 -3.77
N GLY A 167 12.07 0.30 -4.32
CA GLY A 167 11.50 1.16 -5.35
C GLY A 167 10.78 2.37 -4.74
N THR A 168 9.76 2.82 -5.46
CA THR A 168 8.89 3.97 -5.20
C THR A 168 7.44 3.56 -5.47
N ALA A 169 6.47 4.43 -5.18
CA ALA A 169 5.06 4.17 -5.55
C ALA A 169 4.77 4.38 -7.07
N GLN A 170 5.77 4.24 -7.94
CA GLN A 170 5.65 4.44 -9.39
C GLN A 170 6.28 3.25 -10.11
N ASP A 171 5.92 3.05 -11.39
CA ASP A 171 6.52 2.04 -12.26
C ASP A 171 8.07 2.06 -12.20
N ASP A 172 8.65 1.05 -11.57
CA ASP A 172 10.07 0.86 -11.38
C ASP A 172 10.63 -0.27 -12.25
N GLN A 173 11.93 -0.20 -12.54
CA GLN A 173 12.64 -1.25 -13.25
C GLN A 173 13.87 -1.71 -12.48
N PHE A 174 13.82 -2.96 -12.04
CA PHE A 174 14.91 -3.65 -11.36
C PHE A 174 15.62 -4.62 -12.30
N THR A 175 16.95 -4.66 -12.21
CA THR A 175 17.74 -5.72 -12.84
C THR A 175 18.69 -6.35 -11.83
N HIS A 176 18.49 -7.64 -11.58
CA HIS A 176 19.39 -8.40 -10.73
C HIS A 176 20.66 -8.78 -11.47
N LEU A 177 21.81 -8.35 -10.92
CA LEU A 177 23.14 -8.57 -11.48
C LEU A 177 24.02 -9.49 -10.60
N GLY A 178 23.69 -9.65 -9.32
CA GLY A 178 24.63 -10.19 -8.35
C GLY A 178 24.18 -10.04 -6.89
N GLY A 179 24.70 -10.91 -6.03
CA GLY A 179 24.54 -10.85 -4.57
C GLY A 179 23.25 -11.50 -4.09
N ASP A 180 23.00 -11.45 -2.78
CA ASP A 180 21.75 -11.88 -2.17
C ASP A 180 20.90 -10.62 -1.91
N LYS A 181 19.81 -10.43 -2.65
CA LYS A 181 18.99 -9.21 -2.63
C LYS A 181 17.49 -9.47 -2.55
N ILE A 182 16.77 -8.58 -1.88
CA ILE A 182 15.31 -8.44 -1.95
C ILE A 182 15.03 -7.12 -2.68
N TYR A 183 14.20 -7.16 -3.72
CA TYR A 183 13.72 -5.98 -4.42
C TYR A 183 12.26 -5.79 -4.06
N VAL A 184 11.90 -4.57 -3.66
CA VAL A 184 10.54 -4.21 -3.22
C VAL A 184 10.04 -3.10 -4.12
N GLY A 185 8.96 -3.37 -4.85
CA GLY A 185 8.33 -2.46 -5.82
C GLY A 185 7.44 -1.40 -5.17
N PHE A 186 6.55 -1.82 -4.26
CA PHE A 186 5.49 -1.04 -3.62
C PHE A 186 4.24 -0.88 -4.49
N GLU A 187 4.01 0.27 -5.10
CA GLU A 187 2.88 0.52 -6.00
C GLU A 187 3.42 0.73 -7.41
N GLY A 188 2.58 0.47 -8.42
CA GLY A 188 2.92 0.73 -9.82
C GLY A 188 3.07 -0.56 -10.60
N ASN A 189 3.34 -0.45 -11.90
CA ASN A 189 3.53 -1.63 -12.75
C ASN A 189 5.03 -1.90 -12.88
N ASP A 190 5.57 -2.67 -11.95
CA ASP A 190 6.99 -2.86 -11.81
C ASP A 190 7.53 -3.96 -12.71
N ARG A 191 8.80 -3.78 -13.07
CA ARG A 191 9.52 -4.73 -13.91
C ARG A 191 10.75 -5.26 -13.22
N PHE A 192 10.75 -6.55 -12.95
CA PHE A 192 11.89 -7.27 -12.38
C PHE A 192 12.56 -8.12 -13.46
N ASP A 193 13.81 -7.84 -13.78
CA ASP A 193 14.60 -8.61 -14.75
C ASP A 193 15.79 -9.31 -14.07
N VAL A 194 16.10 -10.55 -14.46
CA VAL A 194 17.36 -11.23 -14.10
C VAL A 194 18.33 -11.17 -15.26
N ASP A 195 19.54 -10.63 -15.05
CA ASP A 195 20.57 -10.62 -16.08
C ASP A 195 21.08 -12.05 -16.36
N PRO A 196 21.34 -12.44 -17.62
CA PRO A 196 21.84 -13.79 -17.96
C PRO A 196 23.19 -14.17 -17.31
N ALA A 197 23.96 -13.19 -16.84
CA ALA A 197 25.23 -13.38 -16.15
C ALA A 197 25.13 -13.07 -14.64
N ALA A 198 23.91 -12.96 -14.10
CA ALA A 198 23.69 -12.75 -12.68
C ALA A 198 24.27 -13.89 -11.82
N SER A 199 24.39 -13.62 -10.52
CA SER A 199 24.83 -14.60 -9.54
C SER A 199 24.21 -14.29 -8.18
N GLY A 200 24.10 -15.29 -7.31
CA GLY A 200 23.45 -15.11 -6.00
C GLY A 200 21.94 -15.28 -6.08
N ARG A 201 21.21 -14.59 -5.20
CA ARG A 201 19.77 -14.74 -4.99
C ARG A 201 19.04 -13.42 -5.16
N ALA A 202 17.85 -13.52 -5.74
CA ALA A 202 16.92 -12.42 -5.83
C ALA A 202 15.56 -12.84 -5.25
N ILE A 203 14.99 -12.00 -4.40
CA ILE A 203 13.58 -12.06 -4.03
C ILE A 203 12.95 -10.83 -4.67
N PHE A 204 11.90 -11.03 -5.46
CA PHE A 204 11.13 -9.95 -6.05
C PHE A 204 9.78 -9.87 -5.33
N VAL A 205 9.51 -8.70 -4.80
CA VAL A 205 8.26 -8.33 -4.14
C VAL A 205 7.70 -7.18 -4.96
N GLY A 206 6.62 -7.45 -5.70
CA GLY A 206 5.97 -6.46 -6.57
C GLY A 206 5.22 -5.43 -5.74
N GLY A 207 4.07 -5.85 -5.21
CA GLY A 207 3.22 -5.00 -4.40
C GLY A 207 1.90 -4.78 -5.13
N GLU A 208 1.34 -3.58 -5.12
CA GLU A 208 0.13 -3.27 -5.89
C GLU A 208 0.46 -2.90 -7.34
N GLY A 209 -0.33 -3.42 -8.30
CA GLY A 209 -0.20 -3.07 -9.72
C GLY A 209 0.00 -4.28 -10.62
N ASP A 210 0.13 -4.07 -11.93
CA ASP A 210 0.33 -5.16 -12.89
C ASP A 210 1.84 -5.43 -13.09
N ASP A 211 2.45 -6.26 -12.24
CA ASP A 211 3.91 -6.47 -12.28
C ASP A 211 4.36 -7.52 -13.29
N THR A 212 5.61 -7.36 -13.76
CA THR A 212 6.24 -8.29 -14.71
C THR A 212 7.59 -8.80 -14.21
N TYR A 213 7.67 -10.11 -14.00
CA TYR A 213 8.87 -10.82 -13.54
C TYR A 213 9.51 -11.63 -14.67
N ASN A 214 10.71 -11.24 -15.11
CA ASN A 214 11.43 -11.86 -16.23
C ASN A 214 12.60 -12.69 -15.70
N LEU A 215 12.33 -13.99 -15.55
CA LEU A 215 13.18 -14.91 -14.80
C LEU A 215 14.14 -15.66 -15.71
N ARG A 216 15.40 -15.79 -15.28
CA ARG A 216 16.48 -16.48 -16.00
C ARG A 216 17.22 -17.47 -15.11
N ASP A 217 18.05 -18.30 -15.75
CA ASP A 217 18.88 -19.36 -15.19
C ASP A 217 20.14 -18.89 -14.43
N ALA A 218 20.12 -17.67 -13.89
CA ALA A 218 21.31 -17.01 -13.33
C ALA A 218 21.17 -16.57 -11.86
N ALA A 219 19.99 -16.74 -11.24
CA ALA A 219 19.77 -16.49 -9.82
C ALA A 219 18.60 -17.33 -9.30
N ILE A 220 18.57 -17.58 -7.98
CA ILE A 220 17.36 -18.09 -7.32
C ILE A 220 16.36 -16.94 -7.29
N VAL A 221 15.15 -17.12 -7.84
CA VAL A 221 14.12 -16.08 -7.82
C VAL A 221 12.91 -16.53 -7.02
N VAL A 222 12.69 -15.87 -5.89
CA VAL A 222 11.40 -15.96 -5.19
C VAL A 222 10.54 -14.83 -5.74
N VAL A 223 9.42 -15.17 -6.37
CA VAL A 223 8.40 -14.19 -6.74
C VAL A 223 7.31 -14.25 -5.70
N LYS A 224 7.15 -13.16 -4.98
CA LYS A 224 6.07 -13.00 -4.05
C LYS A 224 5.27 -11.79 -4.50
N ASP A 225 4.10 -12.08 -5.02
CA ASP A 225 3.07 -11.09 -5.13
C ASP A 225 2.46 -10.84 -3.75
N SER A 226 2.25 -9.58 -3.42
CA SER A 226 1.76 -9.12 -2.12
C SER A 226 0.76 -7.98 -2.24
N GLY A 227 0.21 -7.75 -3.43
CA GLY A 227 -0.84 -6.77 -3.66
C GLY A 227 -1.71 -7.19 -4.85
N GLY A 228 -2.91 -6.64 -4.92
CA GLY A 228 -3.80 -6.95 -6.05
C GLY A 228 -3.22 -6.44 -7.38
N GLY A 229 -3.56 -7.09 -8.48
CA GLY A 229 -2.96 -6.79 -9.78
C GLY A 229 -3.30 -7.84 -10.82
N SER A 230 -2.74 -7.71 -12.02
CA SER A 230 -2.65 -8.80 -12.99
C SER A 230 -1.18 -9.10 -13.32
N ASP A 231 -0.60 -10.01 -12.55
CA ASP A 231 0.81 -10.27 -12.51
C ASP A 231 1.28 -11.28 -13.56
N THR A 232 2.46 -11.01 -14.12
CA THR A 232 3.03 -11.82 -15.20
C THR A 232 4.44 -12.32 -14.88
N ILE A 233 4.60 -13.65 -14.82
CA ILE A 233 5.92 -14.30 -14.81
C ILE A 233 6.28 -14.75 -16.23
N ASN A 234 7.39 -14.24 -16.74
CA ASN A 234 8.07 -14.74 -17.93
C ASN A 234 9.27 -15.60 -17.52
N SER A 235 9.11 -16.91 -17.49
CA SER A 235 10.20 -17.84 -17.22
C SER A 235 10.92 -18.23 -18.51
N TYR A 236 12.19 -17.84 -18.62
CA TYR A 236 13.07 -18.19 -19.73
C TYR A 236 13.90 -19.46 -19.45
N ALA A 237 13.61 -20.19 -18.37
CA ALA A 237 14.34 -21.39 -17.94
C ALA A 237 14.03 -22.65 -18.78
N GLY A 238 13.53 -22.51 -20.01
CA GLY A 238 12.87 -23.54 -20.82
C GLY A 238 13.70 -24.77 -21.25
N SER A 239 14.95 -24.91 -20.83
CA SER A 239 15.80 -26.10 -21.09
C SER A 239 16.14 -26.91 -19.83
N ALA A 240 15.67 -26.48 -18.65
CA ALA A 240 16.00 -27.06 -17.36
C ALA A 240 15.27 -28.38 -17.09
N ILE A 241 15.92 -29.31 -16.39
CA ILE A 241 15.19 -30.36 -15.67
C ILE A 241 14.59 -29.69 -14.44
N SER A 242 13.28 -29.85 -14.20
CA SER A 242 12.67 -29.30 -12.99
C SER A 242 12.08 -30.36 -12.06
N SER A 243 12.05 -30.04 -10.77
CA SER A 243 11.29 -30.75 -9.74
C SER A 243 10.18 -29.82 -9.24
N ASN A 244 8.93 -30.26 -9.29
CA ASN A 244 7.77 -29.43 -8.97
C ASN A 244 7.03 -30.01 -7.77
N TYR A 245 6.70 -29.18 -6.80
CA TYR A 245 5.96 -29.58 -5.61
C TYR A 245 5.24 -28.40 -4.96
N THR A 246 4.37 -28.71 -3.99
CA THR A 246 3.80 -27.73 -3.08
C THR A 246 4.38 -27.91 -1.70
N VAL A 247 4.46 -26.84 -0.91
CA VAL A 247 5.00 -26.86 0.44
C VAL A 247 3.94 -26.42 1.42
N ASP A 248 3.55 -27.31 2.33
CA ASP A 248 2.46 -27.12 3.30
C ASP A 248 1.14 -26.60 2.69
N ASN A 249 0.92 -26.81 1.38
CA ASN A 249 -0.13 -26.19 0.56
C ASN A 249 -0.14 -24.65 0.61
N LYS A 250 0.98 -24.02 0.95
CA LYS A 250 1.14 -22.56 1.05
C LYS A 250 1.90 -21.97 -0.12
N ALA A 251 2.79 -22.71 -0.75
CA ALA A 251 3.58 -22.21 -1.86
C ALA A 251 3.74 -23.27 -2.94
N PHE A 252 3.83 -22.81 -4.19
CA PHE A 252 4.23 -23.66 -5.32
C PHE A 252 5.72 -23.45 -5.59
N VAL A 253 6.46 -24.56 -5.72
CA VAL A 253 7.89 -24.56 -5.93
C VAL A 253 8.21 -25.32 -7.21
N SER A 254 8.96 -24.68 -8.10
CA SER A 254 9.66 -25.33 -9.20
C SER A 254 11.16 -25.15 -9.02
N GLU A 255 11.87 -26.24 -8.72
CA GLU A 255 13.32 -26.27 -8.64
C GLU A 255 13.90 -26.62 -10.01
N PHE A 256 14.99 -25.97 -10.41
CA PHE A 256 15.62 -26.13 -11.71
C PHE A 256 17.05 -26.62 -11.56
N TYR A 257 17.39 -27.59 -12.41
CA TYR A 257 18.66 -28.27 -12.46
C TYR A 257 19.25 -28.24 -13.86
N THR A 258 20.58 -28.12 -13.94
CA THR A 258 21.31 -28.22 -15.19
C THR A 258 21.13 -29.62 -15.79
N ALA A 259 21.47 -29.80 -17.07
CA ALA A 259 21.44 -31.12 -17.69
C ALA A 259 22.38 -32.15 -17.00
N THR A 260 23.35 -31.68 -16.21
CA THR A 260 24.24 -32.52 -15.38
C THR A 260 23.73 -32.75 -13.96
N GLY A 261 22.55 -32.20 -13.62
CA GLY A 261 21.89 -32.38 -12.32
C GLY A 261 22.35 -31.39 -11.24
N GLU A 262 23.08 -30.32 -11.60
CA GLU A 262 23.44 -29.28 -10.65
C GLU A 262 22.26 -28.34 -10.43
N PHE A 263 21.88 -28.13 -9.18
CA PHE A 263 20.83 -27.18 -8.80
C PHE A 263 21.25 -25.75 -9.14
N TYR A 264 20.38 -24.96 -9.75
CA TYR A 264 20.70 -23.55 -10.05
C TYR A 264 19.57 -22.55 -9.82
N GLY A 265 18.37 -22.98 -9.44
CA GLY A 265 17.32 -22.01 -9.16
C GLY A 265 16.04 -22.63 -8.63
N ASN A 266 15.27 -21.82 -7.92
CA ASN A 266 13.86 -22.08 -7.65
C ASN A 266 13.06 -20.94 -8.27
N ILE A 267 11.84 -21.25 -8.71
CA ILE A 267 10.75 -20.28 -8.76
C ILE A 267 9.82 -20.68 -7.62
N LEU A 268 9.79 -19.86 -6.58
CA LEU A 268 8.73 -19.87 -5.58
C LEU A 268 7.64 -18.94 -6.09
N ILE A 269 6.41 -19.43 -6.20
CA ILE A 269 5.24 -18.59 -6.40
C ILE A 269 4.49 -18.56 -5.06
N GLY A 270 4.32 -17.33 -4.55
CA GLY A 270 3.77 -16.97 -3.24
C GLY A 270 2.35 -17.48 -2.92
N ASP A 271 1.82 -17.01 -1.79
CA ASP A 271 0.84 -17.67 -0.93
C ASP A 271 -0.39 -18.27 -1.65
N LEU A 272 -0.42 -19.59 -1.80
CA LEU A 272 -1.54 -20.38 -2.33
C LEU A 272 -2.83 -20.31 -1.46
N ARG A 273 -2.86 -19.49 -0.42
CA ARG A 273 -4.03 -19.25 0.43
C ARG A 273 -4.68 -17.89 0.20
N ALA A 274 -4.05 -17.00 -0.58
CA ALA A 274 -4.54 -15.68 -0.92
C ALA A 274 -4.80 -15.62 -2.44
N PRO A 275 -5.97 -16.08 -2.93
CA PRO A 275 -6.30 -16.09 -4.36
C PRO A 275 -6.24 -14.73 -5.06
N GLU A 276 -6.32 -13.66 -4.29
CA GLU A 276 -6.16 -12.27 -4.70
C GLU A 276 -4.71 -11.88 -5.06
N ASP A 277 -3.72 -12.65 -4.59
CA ASP A 277 -2.27 -12.42 -4.79
C ASP A 277 -1.67 -13.56 -5.66
N TYR A 278 -2.49 -14.12 -6.56
CA TYR A 278 -2.09 -15.23 -7.43
C TYR A 278 -1.52 -14.69 -8.72
N ILE A 279 -0.40 -15.24 -9.17
CA ILE A 279 0.10 -14.93 -10.53
C ILE A 279 -0.93 -15.31 -11.60
N GLU A 280 -1.49 -14.30 -12.27
CA GLU A 280 -2.49 -14.45 -13.32
C GLU A 280 -1.91 -15.08 -14.58
N SER A 281 -0.66 -14.75 -14.92
CA SER A 281 -0.05 -15.10 -16.20
C SER A 281 1.36 -15.65 -16.05
N LEU A 282 1.50 -16.97 -16.17
CA LEU A 282 2.77 -17.67 -16.27
C LEU A 282 3.07 -18.03 -17.73
N ASN A 283 4.18 -17.50 -18.23
CA ASN A 283 4.73 -17.78 -19.56
C ASN A 283 6.00 -18.62 -19.43
N LEU A 284 5.95 -19.88 -19.91
CA LEU A 284 7.16 -20.70 -20.08
C LEU A 284 7.74 -20.44 -21.47
N VAL A 285 8.54 -19.37 -21.57
CA VAL A 285 9.01 -18.83 -22.83
C VAL A 285 9.88 -19.86 -23.56
N GLY A 286 9.50 -20.16 -24.80
CA GLY A 286 10.19 -21.14 -25.64
C GLY A 286 9.78 -22.60 -25.40
N VAL A 287 8.92 -22.87 -24.42
CA VAL A 287 8.35 -24.20 -24.14
C VAL A 287 6.91 -24.29 -24.63
N PHE A 288 6.06 -23.35 -24.21
CA PHE A 288 4.67 -23.26 -24.61
C PHE A 288 4.40 -21.94 -25.35
N SER A 289 3.42 -21.95 -26.25
CA SER A 289 2.97 -20.76 -26.99
C SER A 289 1.82 -20.03 -26.31
N GLU A 290 1.26 -20.59 -25.24
CA GLU A 290 0.13 -20.06 -24.49
C GLU A 290 0.55 -19.76 -23.05
N SER A 291 -0.08 -18.75 -22.46
CA SER A 291 0.05 -18.37 -21.06
C SER A 291 -0.88 -19.23 -20.19
N PHE A 292 -0.50 -19.45 -18.94
CA PHE A 292 -1.29 -20.22 -17.98
C PHE A 292 -1.45 -19.43 -16.69
N SER A 293 -2.63 -19.49 -16.05
CA SER A 293 -2.74 -19.09 -14.64
C SER A 293 -1.92 -20.01 -13.74
N GLN A 294 -1.55 -19.54 -12.54
CA GLN A 294 -0.87 -20.36 -11.54
C GLN A 294 -1.58 -21.71 -11.30
N ASN A 295 -2.90 -21.71 -11.16
CA ASN A 295 -3.69 -22.94 -10.99
C ASN A 295 -3.59 -23.88 -12.21
N GLN A 296 -3.68 -23.35 -13.42
CA GLN A 296 -3.53 -24.16 -14.63
C GLN A 296 -2.11 -24.75 -14.73
N ALA A 297 -1.09 -23.96 -14.39
CA ALA A 297 0.28 -24.42 -14.34
C ALA A 297 0.44 -25.60 -13.36
N ILE A 298 -0.09 -25.47 -12.13
CA ILE A 298 -0.05 -26.54 -11.12
C ILE A 298 -0.75 -27.82 -11.64
N GLU A 299 -1.92 -27.69 -12.27
CA GLU A 299 -2.65 -28.84 -12.83
C GLU A 299 -1.93 -29.50 -14.01
N ILE A 300 -1.17 -28.72 -14.79
CA ILE A 300 -0.28 -29.24 -15.83
C ILE A 300 0.88 -30.01 -15.18
N TYR A 301 1.54 -29.42 -14.18
CA TYR A 301 2.68 -30.05 -13.51
C TYR A 301 2.32 -31.37 -12.83
N LYS A 302 1.15 -31.46 -12.20
CA LYS A 302 0.62 -32.70 -11.60
C LYS A 302 0.55 -33.89 -12.56
N GLN A 303 0.56 -33.65 -13.87
CA GLN A 303 0.52 -34.71 -14.89
C GLN A 303 1.90 -35.23 -15.29
N PHE A 304 2.98 -34.55 -14.90
CA PHE A 304 4.35 -34.93 -15.24
C PHE A 304 5.00 -35.76 -14.14
N ASP A 305 5.97 -36.60 -14.55
CA ASP A 305 6.73 -37.48 -13.64
C ASP A 305 7.59 -36.71 -12.62
N ASN A 306 7.82 -35.41 -12.87
CA ASN A 306 8.57 -34.53 -12.01
C ASN A 306 7.71 -33.78 -10.97
N TRP A 307 6.45 -34.18 -10.80
CA TRP A 307 5.60 -33.73 -9.70
C TRP A 307 5.78 -34.60 -8.46
N TYR A 308 6.18 -33.97 -7.35
CA TYR A 308 6.50 -34.66 -6.10
C TYR A 308 5.42 -34.49 -5.01
N GLY A 309 4.26 -33.92 -5.33
CA GLY A 309 3.15 -33.76 -4.40
C GLY A 309 3.32 -32.59 -3.43
N ASN A 310 2.58 -32.62 -2.32
CA ASN A 310 2.75 -31.69 -1.21
C ASN A 310 3.80 -32.23 -0.22
N ARG A 311 4.75 -31.39 0.16
CA ARG A 311 5.86 -31.69 1.06
C ARG A 311 5.76 -30.84 2.33
N ALA A 312 6.23 -31.37 3.46
CA ALA A 312 6.39 -30.55 4.65
C ALA A 312 7.57 -29.61 4.44
N ALA A 313 7.47 -28.37 4.93
CA ALA A 313 8.56 -27.39 4.80
C ALA A 313 9.89 -27.90 5.37
N GLU A 314 9.84 -28.65 6.47
CA GLU A 314 11.02 -29.28 7.08
C GLU A 314 11.69 -30.33 6.18
N ASP A 315 10.93 -31.07 5.39
CA ASP A 315 11.43 -32.15 4.53
C ASP A 315 12.22 -31.62 3.32
N VAL A 316 11.92 -30.39 2.91
CA VAL A 316 12.53 -29.73 1.74
C VAL A 316 13.47 -28.58 2.13
N GLY A 317 13.82 -28.48 3.42
CA GLY A 317 14.78 -27.48 3.89
C GLY A 317 14.25 -26.04 3.90
N LEU A 318 12.93 -25.86 3.91
CA LEU A 318 12.24 -24.57 4.00
C LEU A 318 11.64 -24.35 5.41
N SER A 319 12.29 -24.88 6.44
CA SER A 319 11.87 -24.63 7.82
C SER A 319 11.91 -23.13 8.10
N GLY A 320 10.78 -22.56 8.54
CA GLY A 320 10.66 -21.10 8.74
C GLY A 320 10.01 -20.35 7.58
N LEU A 321 9.62 -21.03 6.49
CA LEU A 321 8.96 -20.42 5.31
C LEU A 321 7.80 -19.46 5.67
N GLN A 322 6.97 -19.81 6.67
CA GLN A 322 5.88 -18.91 7.08
C GLN A 322 6.42 -17.63 7.73
N GLU A 323 7.42 -17.74 8.60
CA GLU A 323 8.05 -16.59 9.25
C GLU A 323 8.73 -15.69 8.21
N ASP A 324 9.38 -16.28 7.21
CA ASP A 324 9.98 -15.53 6.10
C ASP A 324 8.92 -14.82 5.25
N ILE A 325 7.82 -15.50 4.93
CA ILE A 325 6.68 -14.88 4.24
C ILE A 325 6.14 -13.72 5.07
N ASP A 326 5.91 -13.89 6.37
CA ASP A 326 5.36 -12.85 7.23
C ASP A 326 6.33 -11.66 7.34
N THR A 327 7.64 -11.94 7.47
CA THR A 327 8.68 -10.92 7.55
C THR A 327 8.80 -10.12 6.25
N ILE A 328 8.72 -10.78 5.10
CA ILE A 328 8.73 -10.10 3.79
C ILE A 328 7.44 -9.29 3.60
N ASN A 329 6.28 -9.78 4.06
CA ASN A 329 5.04 -9.00 3.99
C ASN A 329 5.13 -7.70 4.80
N ALA A 330 5.84 -7.70 5.92
CA ALA A 330 6.05 -6.50 6.70
C ALA A 330 6.92 -5.44 5.99
N LEU A 331 7.51 -5.74 4.82
CA LEU A 331 8.23 -4.75 4.00
C LEU A 331 7.32 -3.95 3.07
N VAL A 332 6.07 -4.36 2.87
CA VAL A 332 5.13 -3.75 1.92
C VAL A 332 3.83 -3.28 2.59
N ASN A 333 3.72 -3.48 3.91
CA ASN A 333 2.61 -2.98 4.73
C ASN A 333 3.04 -1.77 5.56
#